data_AF-A0A2A7E0Y3-F1
#
_entry.id   AF-A0A2A7E0Y3-F1
#
_cell.length_a   1.000
_cell.length_b   1.000
_cell.length_c   1.000
_cell.angle_alpha   90.00
_cell.angle_beta   90.00
_cell.angle_gamma   90.00
#
_symmetry.space_group_name_H-M   'P 1'
#
loop_
_entity.id
_entity.type
_entity.pdbx_description
1 polymer ?
#
loop_
_entity_poly.entity_id
_entity_poly.type
_entity_poly.pdbx_seq_one_letter_code
_entity_poly.pdbx_strand_id
1 'polypeptide(L)'
;MVNVEPIIIDNYTFIAVSVKLPKTNLLAVMSDKGYIMCGALDVGLLNEKLGDRGIIAGRAVGVRTIEQLLEAPLESVTIEAETLGITAGTIGKEALLKMR
;
A
#
# COMPACT_ATOMS: atom_id res chain seq x y z
N MET A 1 9.37 -8.58 -15.85
CA MET A 1 10.17 -9.08 -14.70
C MET A 1 9.39 -8.78 -13.44
N VAL A 2 9.24 -9.77 -12.56
CA VAL A 2 8.55 -9.66 -11.26
C VAL A 2 9.60 -9.86 -10.17
N ASN A 3 9.63 -8.99 -9.17
CA ASN A 3 10.43 -9.15 -7.96
C ASN A 3 9.49 -9.31 -6.75
N VAL A 4 9.83 -10.22 -5.86
CA VAL A 4 9.14 -10.44 -4.58
C VAL A 4 10.23 -10.60 -3.53
N GLU A 5 10.26 -9.70 -2.55
CA GLU A 5 11.31 -9.70 -1.53
C GLU A 5 10.74 -9.32 -0.16
N PRO A 6 11.24 -9.95 0.91
CA PRO A 6 10.93 -9.50 2.26
C PRO A 6 11.64 -8.18 2.54
N ILE A 7 10.96 -7.28 3.24
CA ILE A 7 11.54 -6.05 3.78
C ILE A 7 11.27 -5.98 5.28
N ILE A 8 12.13 -5.28 6.01
CA ILE A 8 12.01 -5.10 7.47
C ILE A 8 11.73 -3.64 7.78
N ILE A 9 10.65 -3.37 8.50
CA ILE A 9 10.27 -2.04 9.01
C ILE A 9 10.00 -2.19 10.50
N ASP A 10 10.72 -1.44 11.35
CA ASP A 10 10.65 -1.55 12.83
C ASP A 10 10.63 -2.99 13.36
N ASN A 11 11.51 -3.85 12.82
CA ASN A 11 11.66 -5.24 13.22
C ASN A 11 10.45 -6.15 12.86
N TYR A 12 9.54 -5.69 12.01
CA TYR A 12 8.46 -6.47 11.41
C TYR A 12 8.74 -6.75 9.94
N THR A 13 8.38 -7.96 9.48
CA THR A 13 8.53 -8.36 8.08
C THR A 13 7.31 -7.99 7.27
N PHE A 14 7.54 -7.36 6.12
CA PHE A 14 6.55 -7.11 5.08
C PHE A 14 7.02 -7.69 3.77
N ILE A 15 6.11 -7.89 2.81
CA ILE A 15 6.45 -8.39 1.48
C ILE A 15 6.32 -7.26 0.47
N ALA A 16 7.43 -6.92 -0.19
CA ALA A 16 7.46 -6.00 -1.30
C ALA A 16 7.31 -6.75 -2.63
N VAL A 17 6.44 -6.26 -3.50
CA VAL A 17 6.22 -6.78 -4.85
C VAL A 17 6.41 -5.67 -5.86
N SER A 18 7.23 -5.93 -6.87
CA SER A 18 7.46 -5.02 -7.99
C SER A 18 7.33 -5.73 -9.33
N VAL A 19 6.50 -5.21 -10.22
CA VAL A 19 6.34 -5.70 -11.59
C VAL A 19 6.76 -4.63 -12.58
N LYS A 20 7.77 -4.92 -13.41
CA LYS A 20 8.10 -4.07 -14.56
C LYS A 20 7.07 -4.27 -15.65
N LEU A 21 6.33 -3.21 -15.97
CA LEU A 21 5.35 -3.14 -17.05
C LEU A 21 5.87 -2.24 -18.18
N PRO A 22 5.27 -2.28 -19.38
CA PRO A 22 5.62 -1.34 -20.44
C PRO A 22 5.43 0.10 -19.96
N LYS A 23 6.53 0.87 -19.94
CA LYS A 23 6.57 2.30 -19.57
C LYS A 23 6.20 2.62 -18.11
N THR A 24 6.04 1.63 -17.22
CA THR A 24 5.68 1.86 -15.82
C THR A 24 6.06 0.69 -14.90
N ASN A 25 5.90 0.87 -13.58
CA ASN A 25 6.06 -0.19 -12.59
C ASN A 25 4.75 -0.35 -11.79
N LEU A 26 4.41 -1.60 -11.47
CA LEU A 26 3.41 -1.92 -10.45
C LEU A 26 4.14 -2.21 -9.14
N LEU A 27 3.79 -1.52 -8.06
CA LEU A 27 4.50 -1.60 -6.78
C LEU A 27 3.48 -1.82 -5.66
N ALA A 28 3.74 -2.78 -4.79
CA ALA A 28 2.96 -3.00 -3.58
C ALA A 28 3.85 -3.43 -2.43
N VAL A 29 3.44 -3.10 -1.21
CA VAL A 29 4.03 -3.62 0.03
C VAL A 29 2.88 -4.07 0.92
N MET A 30 2.96 -5.27 1.46
CA MET A 30 1.85 -5.88 2.21
C MET A 30 2.30 -6.57 3.50
N SER A 31 1.37 -6.60 4.46
CA SER A 31 1.36 -7.52 5.60
C SER A 31 0.30 -8.61 5.38
N ASP A 32 0.00 -9.38 6.42
CA ASP A 32 -1.14 -10.30 6.47
C ASP A 32 -2.50 -9.60 6.60
N LYS A 33 -2.54 -8.34 7.05
CA LYS A 33 -3.78 -7.59 7.28
C LYS A 33 -4.13 -6.58 6.19
N GLY A 34 -3.12 -6.01 5.53
CA GLY A 34 -3.35 -4.92 4.59
C GLY A 34 -2.16 -4.66 3.69
N TYR A 35 -2.30 -3.67 2.81
CA TYR A 35 -1.26 -3.32 1.85
C TYR A 35 -1.29 -1.86 1.42
N ILE A 36 -0.14 -1.35 1.02
CA ILE A 36 -0.04 -0.10 0.26
C ILE A 36 0.41 -0.40 -1.16
N MET A 37 -0.04 0.41 -2.11
CA MET A 37 0.25 0.22 -3.53
C MET A 37 0.42 1.56 -4.25
N CYS A 38 1.13 1.54 -5.38
CA CYS A 38 1.22 2.71 -6.25
C CYS A 38 -0.15 3.09 -6.85
N GLY A 39 -0.18 4.18 -7.64
CA GLY A 39 -1.41 4.78 -8.18
C GLY A 39 -2.29 3.91 -9.07
N ALA A 40 -1.92 2.65 -9.32
CA ALA A 40 -2.75 1.66 -9.97
C ALA A 40 -3.85 1.08 -9.06
N LEU A 41 -3.76 1.30 -7.74
CA LEU A 41 -4.81 0.88 -6.81
C LEU A 41 -6.06 1.75 -6.97
N ASP A 42 -7.22 1.12 -7.10
CA ASP A 42 -8.51 1.80 -7.16
C ASP A 42 -9.21 1.69 -5.79
N VAL A 43 -8.90 2.64 -4.90
CA VAL A 43 -9.49 2.72 -3.56
C VAL A 43 -11.01 2.95 -3.62
N GLY A 44 -11.49 3.69 -4.61
CA GLY A 44 -12.92 3.93 -4.80
C GLY A 44 -13.66 2.61 -5.07
N LEU A 45 -13.15 1.80 -5.99
CA LEU A 45 -13.70 0.47 -6.26
C LEU A 45 -13.67 -0.44 -5.03
N LEU A 46 -12.58 -0.42 -4.24
CA LEU A 46 -12.50 -1.21 -3.00
C LEU A 46 -13.61 -0.81 -2.01
N ASN A 47 -13.83 0.49 -1.82
CA ASN A 47 -14.86 0.99 -0.91
C ASN A 47 -16.30 0.74 -1.44
N GLU A 48 -16.56 1.06 -2.72
CA GLU A 48 -17.91 1.07 -3.28
C GLU A 48 -18.42 -0.31 -3.68
N LYS A 49 -17.54 -1.21 -4.14
CA LYS A 49 -17.92 -2.52 -4.68
C LYS A 49 -17.53 -3.68 -3.79
N LEU A 50 -16.52 -3.50 -2.94
CA LEU A 50 -15.93 -4.56 -2.12
C LEU A 50 -15.88 -4.20 -0.64
N GLY A 51 -16.66 -3.19 -0.21
CA GLY A 51 -16.62 -2.68 1.16
C GLY A 51 -16.98 -3.73 2.23
N ASP A 52 -17.81 -4.72 1.87
CA ASP A 52 -18.16 -5.86 2.73
C ASP A 52 -16.96 -6.73 3.12
N ARG A 53 -15.85 -6.64 2.38
CA ARG A 53 -14.62 -7.40 2.64
C ARG A 53 -13.72 -6.78 3.69
N GLY A 54 -13.93 -5.53 4.09
CA GLY A 54 -13.05 -4.84 5.05
C GLY A 54 -11.60 -4.80 4.59
N ILE A 55 -11.35 -4.46 3.31
CA ILE A 55 -9.97 -4.42 2.78
C ILE A 55 -9.26 -3.20 3.36
N ILE A 56 -8.14 -3.42 4.05
CA ILE A 56 -7.27 -2.36 4.55
C ILE A 56 -6.22 -2.06 3.49
N ALA A 57 -6.36 -0.93 2.79
CA ALA A 57 -5.41 -0.54 1.76
C ALA A 57 -5.17 0.97 1.65
N GLY A 58 -3.98 1.32 1.14
CA GLY A 58 -3.57 2.70 0.87
C GLY A 58 -2.93 2.86 -0.51
N ARG A 59 -3.20 3.98 -1.17
CA ARG A 59 -2.66 4.34 -2.48
C ARG A 59 -1.68 5.50 -2.36
N ALA A 60 -0.50 5.37 -2.97
CA ALA A 60 0.44 6.48 -3.18
C ALA A 60 0.62 6.78 -4.67
N VAL A 61 0.73 8.06 -5.02
CA VAL A 61 0.93 8.53 -6.41
C VAL A 61 2.32 9.12 -6.60
N GLY A 62 2.81 9.17 -7.85
CA GLY A 62 4.12 9.74 -8.17
C GLY A 62 5.33 8.87 -7.80
N VAL A 63 5.11 7.64 -7.32
CA VAL A 63 6.16 6.71 -6.88
C VAL A 63 6.57 5.73 -7.99
N ARG A 64 7.86 5.36 -8.02
CA ARG A 64 8.48 4.49 -9.04
C ARG A 64 9.33 3.36 -8.45
N THR A 65 9.63 3.40 -7.16
CA THR A 65 10.38 2.36 -6.42
C THR A 65 9.68 2.02 -5.10
N ILE A 66 10.07 0.91 -4.46
CA ILE A 66 9.54 0.51 -3.15
C ILE A 66 9.88 1.55 -2.08
N GLU A 67 11.11 2.08 -2.09
CA GLU A 67 11.53 3.13 -1.15
C GLU A 67 10.66 4.38 -1.27
N GLN A 68 10.35 4.79 -2.51
CA GLN A 68 9.44 5.91 -2.74
C GLN A 68 8.02 5.62 -2.24
N LEU A 69 7.52 4.39 -2.41
CA LEU A 69 6.21 3.99 -1.89
C LEU A 69 6.17 3.99 -0.36
N LEU A 70 7.26 3.59 0.31
CA LEU A 70 7.38 3.58 1.77
C LEU A 70 7.43 4.98 2.38
N GLU A 71 8.08 5.93 1.72
CA GLU A 71 8.27 7.31 2.22
C GLU A 71 7.21 8.29 1.72
N ALA A 72 6.41 7.93 0.70
CA ALA A 72 5.37 8.81 0.18
C ALA A 72 4.16 8.89 1.13
N PRO A 73 3.50 10.07 1.20
CA PRO A 73 2.18 10.17 1.80
C PRO A 73 1.16 9.43 0.94
N LEU A 74 0.24 8.71 1.59
CA LEU A 74 -0.90 8.09 0.93
C LEU A 74 -1.85 9.18 0.41
N GLU A 75 -2.17 9.11 -0.87
CA GLU A 75 -3.13 10.02 -1.53
C GLU A 75 -4.56 9.66 -1.15
N SER A 76 -4.88 8.38 -1.10
CA SER A 76 -6.20 7.87 -0.70
C SER A 76 -6.09 6.54 0.04
N VAL A 77 -7.08 6.24 0.88
CA VAL A 77 -7.12 5.06 1.73
C VAL A 77 -8.53 4.48 1.77
N THR A 78 -8.65 3.17 1.99
CA THR A 78 -9.94 2.50 2.19
C THR A 78 -10.59 2.93 3.51
N ILE A 79 -11.92 2.90 3.59
CA ILE A 79 -12.67 3.23 4.82
C ILE A 79 -12.22 2.35 5.99
N GLU A 80 -11.98 1.05 5.74
CA GLU A 80 -11.51 0.13 6.78
C GLU A 80 -10.14 0.54 7.35
N ALA A 81 -9.26 1.11 6.53
CA ALA A 81 -7.94 1.57 6.98
C ALA A 81 -8.05 2.78 7.93
N GLU A 82 -9.08 3.61 7.77
CA GLU A 82 -9.34 4.76 8.67
C GLU A 82 -9.64 4.30 10.10
N THR A 83 -10.21 3.10 10.28
CA THR A 83 -10.48 2.51 11.61
C THR A 83 -9.20 2.24 12.40
N LEU A 84 -8.07 2.07 11.70
CA LEU A 84 -6.72 1.90 12.27
C LEU A 84 -5.98 3.24 12.40
N GLY A 85 -6.67 4.37 12.15
CA GLY A 85 -6.08 5.70 12.14
C GLY A 85 -5.16 5.96 10.96
N ILE A 86 -5.32 5.23 9.84
CA ILE A 86 -4.60 5.48 8.58
C ILE A 86 -5.47 6.40 7.75
N THR A 87 -5.02 7.64 7.53
CA THR A 87 -5.74 8.65 6.73
C THR A 87 -4.92 9.05 5.51
N ALA A 88 -5.54 9.74 4.55
CA ALA A 88 -4.79 10.46 3.52
C ALA A 88 -3.72 11.36 4.17
N GLY A 89 -2.53 11.37 3.60
CA GLY A 89 -1.35 12.03 4.17
C GLY A 89 -0.48 11.14 5.07
N THR A 90 -0.98 10.00 5.58
CA THR A 90 -0.17 9.06 6.37
C THR A 90 1.00 8.55 5.53
N ILE A 91 2.21 8.50 6.10
CA ILE A 91 3.38 7.98 5.39
C ILE A 91 3.27 6.46 5.20
N GLY A 92 3.64 5.95 4.03
CA GLY A 92 3.47 4.53 3.66
C GLY A 92 3.98 3.53 4.71
N LYS A 93 5.21 3.73 5.23
CA LYS A 93 5.77 2.87 6.29
C LYS A 93 4.99 2.94 7.61
N GLU A 94 4.46 4.11 7.97
CA GLU A 94 3.65 4.28 9.18
C GLU A 94 2.29 3.58 9.03
N ALA A 95 1.70 3.66 7.84
CA ALA A 95 0.49 2.92 7.51
C ALA A 95 0.71 1.41 7.62
N LEU A 96 1.80 0.89 7.05
CA LEU A 96 2.15 -0.53 7.15
C LEU A 96 2.33 -1.00 8.61
N LEU A 97 2.96 -0.19 9.46
CA LEU A 97 3.12 -0.51 10.88
C LEU A 97 1.79 -0.54 11.65
N LYS A 98 0.77 0.18 11.18
CA LYS A 98 -0.62 0.08 11.68
C LYS A 98 -1.35 -1.16 11.16
N MET A 99 -0.85 -1.80 10.10
CA MET A 99 -1.36 -3.03 9.49
C MET A 99 -0.62 -4.30 9.96
N ARG A 100 0.15 -4.25 11.04
CA ARG A 100 0.74 -5.44 11.68
C ARG A 100 -0.30 -6.21 12.49
#